data_AF-A0A8T3ZAX4-F1
#
_entry.id   AF-A0A8T3ZAX4-F1
#
_cell.length_a   1.000
_cell.length_b   1.000
_cell.length_c   1.000
_cell.angle_alpha   90.00
_cell.angle_beta   90.00
_cell.angle_gamma   90.00
#
_symmetry.space_group_name_H-M   'P 1'
#
loop_
_entity.id
_entity.type
_entity.pdbx_description
1 polymer ?
#
loop_
_entity_poly.entity_id
_entity_poly.type
_entity_poly.pdbx_seq_one_letter_code
_entity_poly.pdbx_strand_id
1 'polypeptide(L)'
;MTDRVMDKEVESYLRKIAHLRAEHRHGRAVQYCNAALEIVHDPLLKNVILTFKGDSLYKIGKKTQQDDIIQDARNHFCEVLKANPDDHLAQACIERIDRYL
;
A
#
# COMPACT_ATOMS: atom_id res chain seq x y z
N MET A 1 -23.74 17.49 -5.50
CA MET A 1 -22.48 17.53 -4.74
C MET A 1 -22.51 16.40 -3.74
N THR A 2 -21.99 15.22 -4.08
CA THR A 2 -21.84 14.13 -3.12
C THR A 2 -20.58 14.41 -2.32
N ASP A 3 -20.73 14.99 -1.14
CA ASP A 3 -19.74 14.86 -0.09
C ASP A 3 -19.50 13.36 0.09
N ARG A 4 -18.35 12.88 -0.39
CA ARG A 4 -17.88 11.53 -0.04
C ARG A 4 -17.51 11.60 1.42
N VAL A 5 -18.48 11.34 2.29
CA VAL A 5 -18.21 11.07 3.70
C VAL A 5 -17.35 9.81 3.71
N MET A 6 -16.05 9.98 3.88
CA MET A 6 -15.14 8.88 4.13
C MET A 6 -15.66 8.15 5.36
N ASP A 7 -15.85 6.84 5.24
CA ASP A 7 -16.28 6.03 6.38
C ASP A 7 -15.31 6.27 7.53
N LYS A 8 -15.83 6.63 8.71
CA LYS A 8 -15.04 6.89 9.91
C LYS A 8 -14.15 5.70 10.24
N GLU A 9 -14.58 4.49 9.88
CA GLU A 9 -13.80 3.29 10.05
C GLU A 9 -12.58 3.27 9.12
N VAL A 10 -12.76 3.53 7.82
CA VAL A 10 -11.66 3.61 6.84
C VAL A 10 -10.67 4.72 7.22
N GLU A 11 -11.15 5.87 7.69
CA GLU A 11 -10.30 6.94 8.17
C GLU A 11 -9.43 6.50 9.37
N SER A 12 -10.03 5.79 10.33
CA SER A 12 -9.31 5.23 11.48
C SER A 12 -8.21 4.27 11.04
N TYR A 13 -8.51 3.38 10.08
CA TYR A 13 -7.51 2.49 9.49
C TYR A 13 -6.36 3.26 8.84
N LEU A 14 -6.65 4.27 8.02
CA LEU A 14 -5.62 5.07 7.34
C LEU A 14 -4.70 5.79 8.34
N ARG A 15 -5.27 6.39 9.39
CA ARG A 15 -4.49 7.01 10.48
C ARG A 15 -3.59 5.98 11.16
N LYS A 16 -4.11 4.77 11.43
CA LYS A 16 -3.34 3.72 12.09
C LYS A 16 -2.22 3.18 11.20
N ILE A 17 -2.49 2.97 9.90
CA ILE A 17 -1.48 2.56 8.91
C ILE A 17 -0.35 3.58 8.84
N ALA A 18 -0.68 4.87 8.72
CA ALA A 18 0.32 5.94 8.65
C ALA A 18 1.21 5.97 9.91
N HIS A 19 0.60 5.90 11.09
CA HIS A 19 1.34 5.85 12.35
C HIS A 19 2.26 4.62 12.46
N LEU A 20 1.76 3.42 12.13
CA LEU A 20 2.56 2.19 12.18
C LEU A 20 3.72 2.23 11.17
N ARG A 21 3.52 2.81 9.98
CA ARG A 21 4.58 2.99 8.99
C ARG A 21 5.65 3.97 9.47
N ALA A 22 5.26 5.06 10.14
CA ALA A 22 6.19 6.00 10.77
C ALA A 22 7.03 5.35 11.88
N GLU A 23 6.45 4.40 12.62
CA GLU A 23 7.15 3.59 13.63
C GLU A 23 7.97 2.42 13.04
N HIS A 24 8.09 2.31 11.71
CA HIS A 24 8.73 1.17 11.01
C HIS A 24 8.10 -0.21 11.31
N ARG A 25 6.85 -0.24 11.79
CA ARG A 25 6.11 -1.47 12.15
C ARG A 25 5.35 -2.01 10.94
N HIS A 26 6.09 -2.31 9.88
CA HIS A 26 5.54 -2.65 8.57
C HIS A 26 4.64 -3.89 8.58
N GLY A 27 4.97 -4.93 9.36
CA GLY A 27 4.11 -6.12 9.46
C GLY A 27 2.71 -5.81 9.99
N ARG A 28 2.61 -4.96 11.03
CA ARG A 28 1.32 -4.48 11.52
C ARG A 28 0.64 -3.56 10.53
N ALA A 29 1.39 -2.69 9.84
CA ALA A 29 0.82 -1.83 8.82
C ALA A 29 0.14 -2.65 7.70
N VAL A 30 0.76 -3.76 7.26
CA VAL A 30 0.17 -4.67 6.26
C VAL A 30 -1.14 -5.30 6.77
N GLN A 31 -1.19 -5.72 8.04
CA GLN A 31 -2.44 -6.25 8.63
C GLN A 31 -3.58 -5.23 8.57
N TYR A 32 -3.32 -3.97 8.92
CA TYR A 32 -4.33 -2.90 8.84
C TYR A 32 -4.67 -2.54 7.40
N CYS A 33 -3.72 -2.65 6.46
CA CYS A 33 -4.03 -2.46 5.03
C CYS A 33 -4.99 -3.56 4.53
N ASN A 34 -4.79 -4.82 4.92
CA ASN A 34 -5.70 -5.90 4.53
C ASN A 34 -7.11 -5.66 5.06
N ALA A 35 -7.25 -5.33 6.35
CA ALA A 35 -8.55 -5.03 6.95
C ALA A 35 -9.23 -3.83 6.27
N ALA A 36 -8.47 -2.76 5.96
CA ALA A 36 -9.01 -1.60 5.25
C ALA A 36 -9.47 -1.94 3.83
N LEU A 37 -8.73 -2.81 3.12
CA LEU A 37 -9.08 -3.24 1.76
C LEU A 37 -10.37 -4.04 1.67
N GLU A 38 -10.80 -4.68 2.76
CA GLU A 38 -12.06 -5.44 2.82
C GLU A 38 -13.29 -4.52 2.85
N ILE A 39 -13.16 -3.32 3.43
CA ILE A 39 -14.27 -2.38 3.64
C ILE A 39 -14.22 -1.15 2.74
N VAL A 40 -13.09 -0.86 2.11
CA VAL A 40 -12.94 0.32 1.26
C VAL A 40 -13.58 0.09 -0.11
N HIS A 41 -14.56 0.92 -0.45
CA HIS A 41 -15.21 0.90 -1.76
C HIS A 41 -14.74 2.04 -2.69
N ASP A 42 -14.13 3.08 -2.13
CA ASP A 42 -13.60 4.20 -2.91
C ASP A 42 -12.32 3.77 -3.66
N PRO A 43 -12.29 3.84 -5.01
CA PRO A 43 -11.13 3.40 -5.79
C PRO A 43 -9.85 4.21 -5.51
N LEU A 44 -9.96 5.51 -5.21
CA LEU A 44 -8.80 6.35 -4.91
C LEU A 44 -8.22 5.96 -3.55
N LEU A 45 -9.07 5.76 -2.53
CA LEU A 45 -8.61 5.27 -1.23
C LEU A 45 -8.04 3.87 -1.32
N LYS A 46 -8.65 2.99 -2.13
CA LYS A 46 -8.11 1.66 -2.40
C LYS A 46 -6.68 1.73 -2.95
N ASN A 47 -6.43 2.60 -3.93
CA ASN A 47 -5.09 2.80 -4.49
C ASN A 47 -4.09 3.29 -3.43
N VAL A 48 -4.51 4.23 -2.56
CA VAL A 48 -3.67 4.70 -1.44
C VAL A 48 -3.29 3.54 -0.51
N ILE A 49 -4.25 2.70 -0.15
CA ILE A 49 -4.01 1.56 0.75
C ILE A 49 -3.10 0.51 0.07
N LEU A 50 -3.29 0.24 -1.22
CA LEU A 50 -2.41 -0.64 -1.99
C LEU A 50 -0.98 -0.11 -2.04
N THR A 51 -0.79 1.19 -2.28
CA THR A 51 0.54 1.84 -2.23
C THR A 51 1.19 1.69 -0.85
N PHE A 52 0.43 1.89 0.24
CA PHE A 52 0.94 1.71 1.60
C PHE A 52 1.31 0.26 1.93
N LYS A 53 0.52 -0.69 1.43
CA LYS A 53 0.76 -2.12 1.56
C LYS A 53 2.02 -2.51 0.78
N GLY A 54 2.13 -2.11 -0.49
CA GLY A 54 3.31 -2.36 -1.33
C GLY A 54 4.60 -1.82 -0.71
N ASP A 55 4.61 -0.56 -0.25
CA ASP A 55 5.81 0.01 0.40
C ASP A 55 6.18 -0.74 1.68
N SER A 56 5.19 -1.18 2.45
CA SER A 56 5.42 -1.93 3.69
C SER A 56 5.96 -3.33 3.41
N LEU A 57 5.40 -4.05 2.42
CA LEU A 57 5.89 -5.36 1.99
C LEU A 57 7.32 -5.25 1.44
N TYR A 58 7.62 -4.26 0.61
CA TYR A 58 8.98 -4.04 0.10
C TYR A 58 9.99 -3.88 1.24
N LYS A 59 9.66 -3.08 2.25
CA LYS A 59 10.52 -2.88 3.43
C LYS A 59 10.69 -4.15 4.27
N ILE A 60 9.64 -4.96 4.38
CA ILE A 60 9.71 -6.27 5.05
C ILE A 60 10.63 -7.20 4.26
N GLY A 61 10.32 -7.44 2.98
CA GLY A 61 11.07 -8.35 2.12
C GLY A 61 12.54 -7.97 2.00
N LYS A 62 12.86 -6.68 1.87
CA LYS A 62 14.25 -6.21 1.89
C LYS A 62 14.96 -6.50 3.22
N LYS A 63 14.26 -6.35 4.35
CA LYS A 63 14.82 -6.61 5.68
C LYS A 63 15.01 -8.11 5.94
N THR A 64 14.09 -8.94 5.44
CA THR A 64 14.11 -10.40 5.63
C THR A 64 14.82 -11.14 4.50
N GLN A 65 15.26 -10.43 3.45
CA GLN A 65 15.86 -10.99 2.24
C GLN A 65 14.97 -12.05 1.59
N GLN A 66 13.68 -11.71 1.45
CA GLN A 66 12.63 -12.58 0.92
C GLN A 66 12.08 -12.00 -0.38
N ASP A 67 12.54 -12.56 -1.51
CA ASP A 67 12.22 -12.07 -2.85
C ASP A 67 10.74 -12.26 -3.20
N ASP A 68 10.08 -13.28 -2.65
CA ASP A 68 8.64 -13.50 -2.79
C ASP A 68 7.82 -12.33 -2.21
N ILE A 69 8.20 -11.83 -1.03
CA ILE A 69 7.55 -10.66 -0.43
C ILE A 69 7.82 -9.38 -1.25
N ILE A 70 9.01 -9.27 -1.83
CA ILE A 70 9.37 -8.14 -2.70
C ILE A 70 8.57 -8.20 -4.01
N GLN A 71 8.37 -9.39 -4.55
CA GLN A 71 7.53 -9.60 -5.72
C GLN A 71 6.06 -9.27 -5.42
N ASP A 72 5.54 -9.62 -4.24
CA ASP A 72 4.21 -9.23 -3.80
C ASP A 72 4.06 -7.71 -3.68
N ALA A 73 5.09 -7.03 -3.16
CA ALA A 73 5.12 -5.57 -3.14
C ALA A 73 5.01 -4.97 -4.54
N ARG A 74 5.78 -5.52 -5.50
CA ARG A 74 5.74 -5.12 -6.91
C ARG A 74 4.35 -5.28 -7.51
N ASN A 75 3.70 -6.42 -7.25
CA ASN A 75 2.37 -6.74 -7.77
C ASN A 75 1.34 -5.68 -7.32
N HIS A 76 1.39 -5.22 -6.08
CA HIS A 76 0.51 -4.15 -5.60
C HIS A 76 0.76 -2.81 -6.28
N PHE A 77 2.00 -2.43 -6.56
CA PHE A 77 2.28 -1.23 -7.35
C PHE A 77 1.78 -1.36 -8.79
N CYS A 78 1.89 -2.56 -9.39
CA CYS A 78 1.28 -2.83 -10.70
C CYS A 78 -0.24 -2.69 -10.67
N GLU A 79 -0.92 -3.12 -9.60
CA GLU A 79 -2.36 -2.91 -9.44
C GLU A 79 -2.73 -1.42 -9.37
N VAL A 80 -1.93 -0.61 -8.65
CA VAL A 80 -2.11 0.84 -8.62
C VAL A 80 -1.96 1.44 -10.02
N LEU A 81 -0.92 1.06 -10.78
CA LEU A 81 -0.73 1.55 -12.16
C LEU A 81 -1.82 1.08 -13.13
N LYS A 82 -2.41 -0.10 -12.94
CA LYS A 82 -3.57 -0.53 -13.74
C LYS A 82 -4.77 0.40 -13.54
N ALA A 83 -4.95 0.90 -12.32
CA ALA A 83 -6.04 1.82 -11.99
C ALA A 83 -5.70 3.29 -12.29
N ASN A 84 -4.43 3.66 -12.17
CA ASN A 84 -3.91 5.00 -12.42
C ASN A 84 -2.54 4.92 -13.12
N PRO A 85 -2.49 4.85 -14.47
CA PRO A 85 -1.25 4.68 -15.23
C PRO A 85 -0.20 5.78 -15.02
N ASP A 86 -0.65 6.99 -14.66
CA ASP A 86 0.21 8.16 -14.44
C ASP A 86 0.69 8.28 -12.98
N ASP A 87 0.50 7.25 -12.15
CA ASP A 87 0.98 7.26 -10.77
C ASP A 87 2.51 7.13 -10.71
N HIS A 88 3.18 8.28 -10.75
CA HIS A 88 4.64 8.37 -10.70
C HIS A 88 5.25 7.74 -9.43
N LEU A 89 4.52 7.70 -8.32
CA LEU A 89 5.01 7.09 -7.09
C LEU A 89 5.04 5.56 -7.23
N ALA A 90 3.96 4.96 -7.75
CA ALA A 90 3.92 3.53 -8.02
C ALA A 90 4.96 3.13 -9.07
N GLN A 91 5.12 3.92 -10.13
CA GLN A 91 6.16 3.70 -11.16
C GLN A 91 7.57 3.71 -10.55
N ALA A 92 7.92 4.74 -9.79
CA ALA A 92 9.22 4.82 -9.13
C ALA A 92 9.47 3.65 -8.16
N CYS A 93 8.41 3.14 -7.51
CA CYS A 93 8.51 2.00 -6.62
C CYS A 93 8.78 0.69 -7.38
N ILE A 94 8.14 0.47 -8.54
CA ILE A 94 8.43 -0.68 -9.41
C ILE A 94 9.87 -0.61 -9.92
N GLU A 95 10.30 0.54 -10.45
CA GLU A 95 11.67 0.72 -10.94
C GLU A 95 12.71 0.45 -9.83
N ARG A 96 12.41 0.83 -8.58
CA ARG A 96 13.26 0.53 -7.43
C ARG A 96 13.31 -0.96 -7.11
N ILE A 97 12.19 -1.67 -7.22
CA ILE A 97 12.12 -3.12 -6.99
C ILE A 97 12.86 -3.87 -8.10
N ASP A 98 12.67 -3.47 -9.36
CA ASP A 98 13.27 -4.10 -10.54
C ASP A 98 14.80 -3.94 -10.59
N ARG A 99 15.37 -2.99 -9.84
CA ARG A 99 16.83 -2.86 -9.63
C ARG A 99 17.35 -3.68 -8.45
N TYR A 100 16.45 -4.16 -7.59
CA TYR A 100 16.80 -4.93 -6.40
C TYR A 100 16.77 -6.43 -6.67
N LEU A 101 15.79 -6.89 -7.44
CA LEU A 101 15.71 -8.25 -8.00
C LEU A 101 16.73 -8.42 -9.14
#